data_AF-A0A2V5V3Y5-F1
#
_entry.id   AF-A0A2V5V3Y5-F1
#
_cell.length_a   1.000
_cell.length_b   1.000
_cell.length_c   1.000
_cell.angle_alpha   90.00
_cell.angle_beta   90.00
_cell.angle_gamma   90.00
#
_symmetry.space_group_name_H-M   'P 1'
#
loop_
_entity.id
_entity.type
_entity.pdbx_description
1 polymer ?
#
loop_
_entity_poly.entity_id
_entity_poly.type
_entity_poly.pdbx_seq_one_letter_code
_entity_poly.pdbx_strand_id
1 'polypeptide(L)'
;MRERNRDGYARLIVKILVIGGGGREHALTWKLKQSSGADRIFCAPGNAGTAQLAENVAISVRDVPALARFAKENHVDLAVVGPDDPLAAGIVDLFVASHRRFSRKN
;
A
#
# COMPACT_ATOMS: atom_id res chain seq x y z
N MET A 1 -12.58 -20.30 10.33
CA MET A 1 -13.77 -19.54 10.76
C MET A 1 -13.35 -18.07 10.82
N ARG A 2 -13.77 -17.23 9.86
CA ARG A 2 -13.39 -15.79 9.83
C ARG A 2 -14.48 -14.99 10.57
N GLU A 3 -14.10 -14.24 11.60
CA GLU A 3 -15.02 -13.37 12.35
C GLU A 3 -15.63 -12.33 11.40
N ARG A 4 -16.97 -12.25 11.38
CA ARG A 4 -17.74 -11.23 10.65
C ARG A 4 -17.94 -10.03 11.56
N ASN A 5 -17.72 -8.83 11.03
CA ASN A 5 -17.95 -7.57 11.72
C ASN A 5 -19.47 -7.32 11.86
N ARG A 6 -19.86 -6.32 12.66
CA ARG A 6 -21.27 -5.90 12.84
C ARG A 6 -22.03 -5.59 11.55
N ASP A 7 -21.30 -5.30 10.46
CA ASP A 7 -21.87 -4.91 9.15
C ASP A 7 -21.94 -6.08 8.15
N GLY A 8 -21.71 -7.33 8.58
CA GLY A 8 -21.88 -8.53 7.74
C GLY A 8 -20.76 -8.81 6.73
N TYR A 9 -19.84 -7.86 6.49
CA TYR A 9 -18.62 -8.09 5.72
C TYR A 9 -17.61 -8.91 6.53
N ALA A 10 -16.87 -9.80 5.86
CA ALA A 10 -15.70 -10.43 6.47
C ALA A 10 -14.66 -9.34 6.78
N ARG A 11 -14.00 -9.41 7.93
CA ARG A 11 -12.91 -8.51 8.27
C ARG A 11 -11.79 -8.67 7.26
N LEU A 12 -11.69 -7.75 6.30
CA LEU A 12 -10.63 -7.72 5.32
C LEU A 12 -9.39 -7.14 6.02
N ILE A 13 -8.41 -8.01 6.18
CA ILE A 13 -7.07 -7.68 6.66
C ILE A 13 -6.30 -7.23 5.43
N VAL A 14 -5.86 -5.98 5.41
CA VAL A 14 -5.32 -5.25 4.24
C VAL A 14 -3.85 -4.95 4.46
N LYS A 15 -3.02 -5.31 3.48
CA LYS A 15 -1.62 -4.86 3.39
C LYS A 15 -1.53 -3.59 2.57
N ILE A 16 -0.81 -2.60 3.09
CA ILE A 16 -0.81 -1.25 2.53
C ILE A 16 0.61 -0.83 2.16
N LEU A 17 0.79 -0.20 1.00
CA LEU A 17 2.03 0.46 0.59
C LEU A 17 1.80 1.97 0.49
N VAL A 18 2.50 2.75 1.30
CA VAL A 18 2.54 4.22 1.23
C VAL A 18 3.79 4.63 0.46
N ILE A 19 3.63 5.37 -0.63
CA ILE A 19 4.73 5.81 -1.49
C ILE A 19 5.00 7.27 -1.18
N GLY A 20 6.23 7.56 -0.75
CA GLY A 20 6.71 8.86 -0.28
C GLY A 20 7.42 8.77 1.07
N GLY A 21 7.93 9.91 1.52
CA GLY A 21 8.71 10.03 2.75
C GLY A 21 8.59 11.41 3.39
N GLY A 22 7.60 12.21 3.01
CA GLY A 22 7.32 13.51 3.59
C GLY A 22 6.43 13.42 4.83
N GLY A 23 6.13 14.57 5.43
CA GLY A 23 5.25 14.67 6.60
C GLY A 23 3.82 14.19 6.33
N ARG A 24 3.33 14.36 5.09
CA ARG A 24 2.01 13.87 4.67
C ARG A 24 1.94 12.34 4.72
N GLU A 25 2.94 11.65 4.20
CA GLU A 25 2.97 10.19 4.21
C GLU A 25 3.12 9.65 5.64
N HIS A 26 3.83 10.36 6.51
CA HIS A 26 3.84 10.06 7.95
C HIS A 26 2.42 10.15 8.55
N ALA A 27 1.72 11.27 8.35
CA ALA A 27 0.38 11.47 8.90
C ALA A 27 -0.63 10.42 8.39
N LEU A 28 -0.55 10.07 7.10
CA LEU A 28 -1.36 9.00 6.51
C LEU A 28 -1.03 7.64 7.16
N THR A 29 0.25 7.30 7.27
CA THR A 29 0.71 6.06 7.91
C THR A 29 0.20 5.97 9.36
N TRP A 30 0.34 7.06 10.12
CA TRP A 30 -0.17 7.17 11.49
C TRP A 30 -1.66 6.91 11.58
N LYS A 31 -2.45 7.45 10.65
CA LYS A 31 -3.89 7.25 10.66
C LYS A 31 -4.30 5.83 10.24
N LEU A 32 -3.64 5.29 9.22
CA LEU A 32 -3.89 3.92 8.73
C LEU A 32 -3.57 2.88 9.80
N LYS A 33 -2.50 3.07 10.59
CA LYS A 33 -2.09 2.17 11.67
C LYS A 33 -3.16 2.00 12.77
N GLN A 34 -4.07 2.95 12.92
CA GLN A 34 -5.18 2.88 13.88
C GLN A 34 -6.35 2.00 13.38
N SER A 35 -6.35 1.64 12.09
CA SER A 35 -7.41 0.80 11.52
C SER A 35 -7.26 -0.64 12.00
N SER A 36 -8.36 -1.21 12.49
CA SER A 36 -8.44 -2.62 12.89
C SER A 36 -8.38 -3.60 11.70
N GLY A 37 -8.43 -3.08 10.46
CA GLY A 37 -8.26 -3.84 9.22
C GLY A 37 -6.88 -3.66 8.57
N ALA A 38 -6.00 -2.81 9.10
CA ALA A 38 -4.63 -2.66 8.60
C ALA A 38 -3.73 -3.75 9.22
N ASP A 39 -3.13 -4.58 8.37
CA ASP A 39 -2.22 -5.66 8.79
C ASP A 39 -0.77 -5.18 8.84
N ARG A 40 -0.17 -5.08 7.65
CA ARG A 40 1.18 -4.60 7.41
C ARG A 40 1.11 -3.32 6.59
N ILE A 41 1.88 -2.33 7.01
CA ILE A 41 2.05 -1.08 6.29
C ILE A 41 3.52 -0.98 5.91
N PHE A 42 3.77 -0.72 4.62
CA PHE A 42 5.08 -0.46 4.06
C PHE A 42 5.16 1.01 3.65
N CYS A 43 6.33 1.63 3.78
CA CYS A 43 6.61 2.99 3.31
C CYS A 43 7.81 2.99 2.36
N ALA A 44 7.66 3.52 1.15
CA ALA A 44 8.70 3.54 0.13
C ALA A 44 9.02 4.97 -0.33
N PRO A 45 10.22 5.53 -0.04
CA PRO A 45 11.26 5.00 0.83
C PRO A 45 10.95 5.17 2.34
N GLY A 46 9.96 5.99 2.68
CA GLY A 46 9.70 6.41 4.06
C GLY A 46 10.78 7.35 4.62
N ASN A 47 10.70 7.61 5.93
CA ASN A 47 11.65 8.40 6.72
C ASN A 47 11.78 7.85 8.16
N ALA A 48 12.60 8.49 9.00
CA ALA A 48 12.81 8.06 10.38
C ALA A 48 11.52 8.04 11.23
N GLY A 49 10.54 8.88 10.91
CA GLY A 49 9.24 8.89 11.59
C GLY A 49 8.32 7.75 11.12
N THR A 50 8.24 7.47 9.81
CA THR A 50 7.43 6.34 9.32
C THR A 50 7.98 4.99 9.78
N ALA A 51 9.29 4.88 9.97
CA ALA A 51 9.93 3.68 10.51
C ALA A 51 9.45 3.28 11.92
N GLN A 52 8.86 4.22 12.67
CA GLN A 52 8.27 3.94 13.98
C GLN A 52 6.85 3.37 13.88
N LEU A 53 6.21 3.47 12.71
CA LEU A 53 4.80 3.14 12.49
C LEU A 53 4.61 1.97 11.50
N ALA A 54 5.56 1.82 10.58
CA ALA A 54 5.50 0.95 9.41
C ALA A 54 6.91 0.49 9.00
N GLU A 55 6.97 -0.47 8.08
CA GLU A 55 8.22 -0.96 7.51
C GLU A 55 8.68 -0.07 6.35
N ASN A 56 9.79 0.62 6.52
CA ASN A 56 10.39 1.36 5.41
C ASN A 56 11.10 0.38 4.45
N VAL A 57 10.86 0.54 3.16
CA VAL A 57 11.50 -0.24 2.11
C VAL A 57 12.34 0.67 1.23
N ALA A 58 13.58 0.29 0.95
CA ALA A 58 14.55 1.12 0.24
C ALA A 58 14.29 1.15 -1.28
N ILE A 59 13.11 1.61 -1.68
CA ILE A 59 12.69 1.78 -3.06
C ILE A 59 12.40 3.26 -3.29
N SER A 60 13.04 3.84 -4.31
CA SER A 60 12.81 5.22 -4.72
C SER A 60 11.39 5.41 -5.23
N VAL A 61 10.77 6.55 -4.94
CA VAL A 61 9.46 6.93 -5.50
C VAL A 61 9.48 7.03 -7.04
N ARG A 62 10.67 7.18 -7.65
CA ARG A 62 10.84 7.24 -9.11
C ARG A 62 11.00 5.88 -9.75
N ASP A 63 11.26 4.82 -8.97
CA ASP A 63 11.39 3.46 -9.49
C ASP A 63 10.03 2.76 -9.49
N VAL A 64 9.15 3.24 -10.38
CA VAL A 64 7.79 2.72 -10.53
C VAL A 64 7.75 1.21 -10.83
N PRO A 65 8.63 0.65 -11.69
CA PRO A 65 8.69 -0.80 -11.89
C PRO A 65 9.04 -1.58 -10.62
N ALA A 66 9.99 -1.10 -9.81
CA ALA A 66 10.31 -1.75 -8.54
C ALA A 66 9.16 -1.65 -7.52
N LEU A 67 8.47 -0.51 -7.45
CA LEU A 67 7.28 -0.35 -6.62
C LEU A 67 6.16 -1.32 -7.01
N ALA A 68 5.90 -1.49 -8.31
CA ALA A 68 4.91 -2.42 -8.82
C ALA A 68 5.27 -3.88 -8.53
N ARG A 69 6.55 -4.25 -8.74
CA ARG A 69 7.06 -5.58 -8.39
C ARG A 69 6.93 -5.86 -6.91
N PHE A 70 7.37 -4.92 -6.07
CA PHE A 70 7.27 -5.03 -4.61
C PHE A 70 5.83 -5.21 -4.15
N ALA A 71 4.90 -4.39 -4.68
CA ALA A 71 3.48 -4.49 -4.35
C ALA A 71 2.92 -5.87 -4.69
N LYS A 72 3.28 -6.41 -5.86
CA LYS A 72 2.86 -7.75 -6.30
C LYS A 72 3.44 -8.86 -5.40
N GLU A 73 4.74 -8.84 -5.14
CA GLU A 73 5.44 -9.87 -4.35
C GLU A 73 5.01 -9.89 -2.88
N ASN A 74 4.66 -8.73 -2.31
CA ASN A 74 4.22 -8.62 -0.93
C ASN A 74 2.70 -8.75 -0.76
N HIS A 75 1.97 -8.95 -1.85
CA HIS A 75 0.51 -8.99 -1.90
C HIS A 75 -0.13 -7.74 -1.29
N VAL A 76 0.33 -6.56 -1.71
CA VAL A 76 -0.24 -5.28 -1.29
C VAL A 76 -1.65 -5.15 -1.85
N ASP A 77 -2.62 -4.90 -0.97
CA ASP A 77 -4.03 -4.74 -1.31
C ASP A 77 -4.40 -3.29 -1.61
N LEU A 78 -3.67 -2.34 -1.01
CA LEU A 78 -3.90 -0.90 -1.15
C LEU A 78 -2.57 -0.17 -1.31
N ALA A 79 -2.46 0.68 -2.33
CA ALA A 79 -1.35 1.61 -2.49
C ALA A 79 -1.82 3.05 -2.31
N VAL A 80 -1.10 3.82 -1.52
CA VAL A 80 -1.35 5.24 -1.28
C VAL A 80 -0.16 6.02 -1.82
N VAL A 81 -0.38 6.79 -2.89
CA VAL A 81 0.68 7.55 -3.56
C VAL A 81 0.65 8.99 -3.04
N GLY A 82 1.74 9.42 -2.41
CA GLY A 82 1.87 10.78 -1.86
C GLY A 82 2.45 11.79 -2.86
N PRO A 83 3.66 11.56 -3.40
CA PRO A 83 4.30 12.48 -4.35
C PRO A 83 3.66 12.47 -5.74
N ASP A 84 3.79 13.58 -6.46
CA ASP A 84 3.25 13.73 -7.83
C ASP A 84 4.11 13.05 -8.91
N ASP A 85 5.43 13.00 -8.73
CA ASP A 85 6.39 12.33 -9.64
C ASP A 85 5.94 10.90 -10.07
N PRO A 86 5.63 9.96 -9.15
CA PRO A 86 5.17 8.61 -9.53
C PRO A 86 3.81 8.60 -10.22
N LEU A 87 2.92 9.55 -9.91
CA LEU A 87 1.63 9.67 -10.58
C LEU A 87 1.81 10.06 -12.04
N ALA A 88 2.65 11.07 -12.31
CA ALA A 88 3.00 11.49 -13.67
C ALA A 88 3.69 10.38 -14.47
N ALA A 89 4.39 9.47 -13.79
CA ALA A 89 5.05 8.30 -14.39
C ALA A 89 4.10 7.09 -14.60
N GLY A 90 2.80 7.22 -14.37
CA GLY A 90 1.82 6.17 -14.68
C GLY A 90 1.80 5.00 -13.68
N ILE A 91 2.20 5.23 -12.42
CA ILE A 91 2.19 4.16 -11.39
C ILE A 91 0.81 3.53 -11.19
N VAL A 92 -0.25 4.35 -11.31
CA VAL A 92 -1.64 3.90 -11.15
C VAL A 92 -1.99 2.91 -12.24
N ASP A 93 -1.67 3.21 -13.50
CA ASP A 93 -1.93 2.34 -14.64
C ASP A 93 -1.19 1.00 -14.50
N LEU A 94 0.08 1.05 -14.07
CA LEU A 94 0.88 -0.15 -13.83
C LEU A 94 0.30 -1.02 -12.71
N PHE A 95 -0.21 -0.42 -11.64
CA PHE A 95 -0.82 -1.16 -10.53
C PHE A 95 -2.15 -1.79 -10.96
N VAL A 96 -2.99 -1.06 -11.70
CA VAL A 96 -4.27 -1.56 -12.23
C VAL A 96 -4.07 -2.68 -13.25
N ALA A 97 -3.12 -2.53 -14.19
CA ALA A 97 -2.78 -3.56 -15.16
C ALA A 97 -2.26 -4.85 -14.48
N SER A 98 -1.50 -4.69 -13.40
CA SER A 98 -0.95 -5.80 -12.62
C SER A 98 -1.99 -6.48 -11.71
N HIS A 99 -3.04 -5.76 -11.29
CA HIS A 99 -4.14 -6.24 -10.45
C HIS A 99 -5.37 -6.69 -11.24
N ARG A 100 -5.17 -7.33 -12.40
CA ARG A 100 -6.26 -8.08 -13.04
C ARG A 100 -6.71 -9.23 -12.14
N ARG A 101 -7.82 -9.05 -11.43
CA ARG A 101 -8.67 -10.14 -10.95
C ARG A 101 -9.15 -10.93 -12.17
N PHE A 102 -8.42 -11.98 -12.57
CA PHE A 102 -8.97 -13.00 -13.46
C PHE A 102 -9.98 -13.83 -12.67
N SER A 103 -11.24 -13.42 -12.72
CA SER A 103 -12.34 -14.39 -12.60
C SER A 103 -12.52 -15.02 -13.98
N ARG A 104 -11.79 -16.10 -14.26
CA ARG A 104 -12.28 -17.09 -15.22
C ARG A 104 -13.19 -18.00 -14.42
N LYS A 105 -14.51 -17.84 -14.57
CA LYS A 105 -15.41 -18.97 -14.38
C LYS A 105 -15.06 -19.97 -15.48
N ASN A 106 -14.57 -21.13 -15.06
CA ASN A 106 -14.83 -22.43 -15.68
C ASN A 106 -14.80 -23.46 -14.56
#